data_AF-A0A3G6USM0-F1
#
_entry.id   AF-A0A3G6USM0-F1
#
_cell.length_a   1.000
_cell.length_b   1.000
_cell.length_c   1.000
_cell.angle_alpha   90.00
_cell.angle_beta   90.00
_cell.angle_gamma   90.00
#
_symmetry.space_group_name_H-M   'P 1'
#
loop_
_entity.id
_entity.type
_entity.pdbx_description
1 polymer ?
#
loop_
_entity_poly.entity_id
_entity_poly.type
_entity_poly.pdbx_seq_one_letter_code
_entity_poly.pdbx_strand_id
1 'polypeptide(L)'
;MKRWSVVVGLLAFLLSTNGNIARAEDYFENGTGEVPAEAKIYADTNFLNDVKQVINRDTPSNYNLTGDGNITFGPLFSTFAFSRSFKESREMDKDASGMIQKNEWISVVYQNGNPVNVIGTFKKDDGQFTMSTFGYGKDFAEMLAKFTPDKNKKIIYEMPIDAWYMVDLKIVKALNDSAKTMITKDMTINQFQDRFIQRYKDANPILDKNGSDVSVGGSGTTSNVINEKNNSINPLVLYGGIALVLSLGGSALIIFVTKRKRNDTMVG
;
A
#
# COMPACT_ATOMS: atom_id res chain seq x y z
N MET A 1 55.39 -0.64 -2.92
CA MET A 1 54.49 -1.77 -2.57
C MET A 1 54.09 -1.64 -1.10
N LYS A 2 52.82 -1.95 -0.79
CA LYS A 2 52.19 -2.09 0.55
C LYS A 2 51.66 -0.83 1.26
N ARG A 3 50.38 -0.56 0.95
CA ARG A 3 49.20 -0.33 1.81
C ARG A 3 49.33 0.62 3.02
N TRP A 4 48.64 1.75 2.88
CA TRP A 4 48.06 2.53 3.97
C TRP A 4 47.04 1.70 4.77
N SER A 5 47.01 1.91 6.08
CA SER A 5 45.88 1.56 6.95
C SER A 5 45.71 2.70 7.93
N VAL A 6 44.85 3.66 7.57
CA VAL A 6 44.35 4.66 8.51
C VAL A 6 43.16 4.04 9.21
N VAL A 7 43.32 3.79 10.50
CA VAL A 7 42.24 3.45 11.42
C VAL A 7 41.40 4.72 11.61
N VAL A 8 40.22 4.76 11.00
CA VAL A 8 39.18 5.73 11.35
C VAL A 8 38.21 5.00 12.26
N GLY A 9 38.23 5.35 13.54
CA GLY A 9 37.26 4.91 14.52
C GLY A 9 35.87 5.41 14.12
N LEU A 10 35.00 4.48 13.76
CA LEU A 10 33.56 4.71 13.68
C LEU A 10 32.99 4.43 15.07
N LEU A 11 32.60 5.49 15.76
CA LEU A 11 31.57 5.42 16.81
C LEU A 11 30.30 4.87 16.15
N ALA A 12 30.12 3.55 16.21
CA ALA A 12 28.81 2.95 16.05
C ALA A 12 28.11 3.07 17.41
N PHE A 13 27.12 3.93 17.46
CA PHE A 13 26.19 4.07 18.57
C PHE A 13 25.64 2.67 18.94
N LEU A 14 25.93 2.24 20.16
CA LEU A 14 25.23 1.15 20.82
C LEU A 14 23.77 1.59 21.01
N LEU A 15 22.89 1.22 20.07
CA LEU A 15 21.47 1.17 20.36
C LEU A 15 21.19 -0.16 21.06
N SER A 16 20.65 0.00 22.25
CA SER A 16 20.39 -0.97 23.30
C SER A 16 19.80 -2.29 22.82
N THR A 17 20.33 -3.36 23.39
CA THR A 17 19.68 -4.63 23.64
C THR A 17 18.33 -4.42 24.33
N ASN A 18 17.26 -4.38 23.54
CA ASN A 18 15.90 -4.81 23.87
C ASN A 18 15.17 -4.88 22.53
N GLY A 19 14.99 -6.09 22.00
CA GLY A 19 14.47 -6.36 20.66
C GLY A 19 13.00 -6.01 20.47
N ASN A 20 12.67 -4.72 20.47
CA ASN A 20 11.41 -4.21 19.94
C ASN A 20 11.64 -3.93 18.46
N ILE A 21 11.38 -4.93 17.62
CA ILE A 21 11.20 -4.72 16.18
C ILE A 21 9.97 -3.82 16.06
N ALA A 22 10.13 -2.61 15.52
CA ALA A 22 9.01 -1.71 15.27
C ALA A 22 7.98 -2.44 14.41
N ARG A 23 6.77 -2.63 14.94
CA ARG A 23 5.69 -3.30 14.23
C ARG A 23 5.14 -2.33 13.19
N ALA A 24 4.72 -2.82 12.04
CA ALA A 24 4.06 -1.96 11.04
C ALA A 24 2.82 -1.25 11.64
N GLU A 25 2.16 -1.88 12.63
CA GLU A 25 1.10 -1.28 13.47
C GLU A 25 1.52 0.01 14.18
N ASP A 26 2.79 0.14 14.56
CA ASP A 26 3.29 1.33 15.30
C ASP A 26 3.33 2.58 14.41
N TYR A 27 3.19 2.42 13.09
CA TYR A 27 3.14 3.49 12.10
C TYR A 27 1.70 3.87 11.69
N PHE A 28 0.71 3.13 12.18
CA PHE A 28 -0.70 3.33 11.84
C PHE A 28 -1.43 3.85 13.08
N GLU A 29 -1.84 5.12 13.04
CA GLU A 29 -2.70 5.67 14.08
C GLU A 29 -4.02 4.89 14.13
N ASN A 30 -4.69 4.87 15.30
CA ASN A 30 -6.08 4.45 15.42
C ASN A 30 -6.96 5.40 14.60
N GLY A 31 -7.00 5.20 13.29
CA GLY A 31 -7.59 6.16 12.37
C GLY A 31 -9.10 6.19 12.50
N THR A 32 -9.66 7.38 12.29
CA THR A 32 -11.09 7.69 12.45
C THR A 32 -11.96 7.11 11.32
N GLY A 33 -11.34 6.52 10.29
CA GLY A 33 -11.95 6.17 9.01
C GLY A 33 -12.21 7.37 8.10
N GLU A 34 -11.91 8.58 8.55
CA GLU A 34 -12.13 9.79 7.76
C GLU A 34 -11.01 9.99 6.74
N VAL A 35 -11.37 10.63 5.64
CA VAL A 35 -10.44 11.09 4.61
C VAL A 35 -9.92 12.46 5.03
N PRO A 36 -8.61 12.65 5.27
CA PRO A 36 -8.05 13.96 5.57
C PRO A 36 -8.28 14.95 4.43
N ALA A 37 -8.45 16.23 4.77
CA ALA A 37 -8.66 17.29 3.78
C ALA A 37 -7.49 17.37 2.78
N GLU A 38 -6.27 17.16 3.27
CA GLU A 38 -5.03 17.17 2.48
C GLU A 38 -4.99 16.02 1.47
N ALA A 39 -5.54 14.85 1.81
CA ALA A 39 -5.65 13.72 0.89
C ALA A 39 -6.60 14.07 -0.28
N LYS A 40 -7.71 14.73 0.03
CA LYS A 40 -8.67 15.22 -0.97
C LYS A 40 -8.05 16.28 -1.86
N ILE A 41 -7.34 17.26 -1.29
CA ILE A 41 -6.63 18.30 -2.04
C ILE A 41 -5.60 17.68 -2.98
N TYR A 42 -4.83 16.70 -2.50
CA TYR A 42 -3.89 15.97 -3.34
C TYR A 42 -4.59 15.30 -4.52
N ALA A 43 -5.65 14.54 -4.26
CA ALA A 43 -6.41 13.83 -5.30
C ALA A 43 -6.98 14.79 -6.36
N ASP A 44 -7.64 15.86 -5.92
CA ASP A 44 -8.26 16.87 -6.80
C ASP A 44 -7.22 17.57 -7.69
N THR A 45 -5.99 17.74 -7.17
CA THR A 45 -4.93 18.48 -7.87
C THR A 45 -4.06 17.58 -8.76
N ASN A 46 -3.79 16.33 -8.35
CA ASN A 46 -2.71 15.53 -8.91
C ASN A 46 -3.17 14.28 -9.66
N PHE A 47 -4.31 13.66 -9.31
CA PHE A 47 -4.67 12.35 -9.87
C PHE A 47 -4.77 12.33 -11.40
N LEU A 48 -5.29 13.39 -12.01
CA LEU A 48 -5.34 13.47 -13.48
C LEU A 48 -3.94 13.44 -14.10
N ASN A 49 -2.99 14.17 -13.50
CA ASN A 49 -1.62 14.21 -13.97
C ASN A 49 -0.90 12.88 -13.70
N ASP A 50 -1.16 12.25 -12.56
CA ASP A 50 -0.62 10.94 -12.18
C ASP A 50 -1.06 9.85 -13.17
N VAL A 51 -2.36 9.79 -13.51
CA VAL A 51 -2.89 8.85 -14.52
C VAL A 51 -2.30 9.13 -15.91
N LYS A 52 -2.20 10.39 -16.33
CA LYS A 52 -1.57 10.75 -17.61
C LYS A 52 -0.09 10.33 -17.67
N GLN A 53 0.64 10.46 -16.57
CA GLN A 53 2.02 10.00 -16.50
C GLN A 53 2.11 8.48 -16.68
N VAL A 54 1.17 7.70 -16.13
CA VAL A 54 1.11 6.25 -16.35
C VAL A 54 0.83 5.94 -17.82
N ILE A 55 -0.20 6.56 -18.42
CA ILE A 55 -0.57 6.38 -19.84
C ILE A 55 0.62 6.68 -20.76
N ASN A 56 1.44 7.67 -20.43
CA ASN A 56 2.59 8.06 -21.24
C ASN A 56 3.84 7.18 -21.03
N ARG A 57 3.96 6.50 -19.88
CA ARG A 57 5.14 5.70 -19.51
C ARG A 57 4.96 4.21 -19.76
N ASP A 58 3.72 3.73 -19.82
CA ASP A 58 3.39 2.32 -19.99
C ASP A 58 2.19 2.14 -20.91
N THR A 59 1.84 0.90 -21.24
CA THR A 59 0.72 0.54 -22.11
C THR A 59 -0.61 0.71 -21.36
N PRO A 60 -1.50 1.63 -21.77
CA PRO A 60 -2.74 1.92 -21.03
C PRO A 60 -3.64 0.70 -20.79
N SER A 61 -3.65 -0.26 -21.72
CA SER A 61 -4.45 -1.48 -21.59
C SER A 61 -4.06 -2.37 -20.40
N ASN A 62 -2.81 -2.26 -19.91
CA ASN A 62 -2.39 -2.95 -18.68
C ASN A 62 -3.17 -2.47 -17.46
N TYR A 63 -3.76 -1.27 -17.55
CA TYR A 63 -4.55 -0.62 -16.52
C TYR A 63 -6.03 -0.50 -16.90
N ASN A 64 -6.50 -1.26 -17.89
CA ASN A 64 -7.86 -1.20 -18.43
C ASN A 64 -8.25 0.20 -18.95
N LEU A 65 -7.26 1.00 -19.35
CA LEU A 65 -7.44 2.31 -19.95
C LEU A 65 -7.23 2.25 -21.48
N THR A 66 -7.83 3.20 -22.18
CA THR A 66 -7.40 3.61 -23.53
C THR A 66 -6.43 4.80 -23.44
N GLY A 67 -5.69 5.07 -24.52
CA GLY A 67 -4.72 6.18 -24.57
C GLY A 67 -5.36 7.59 -24.63
N ASP A 68 -6.68 7.67 -24.74
CA ASP A 68 -7.46 8.89 -24.94
C ASP A 68 -8.78 8.88 -24.13
N GLY A 69 -9.55 9.96 -24.18
CA GLY A 69 -10.84 10.06 -23.53
C GLY A 69 -10.86 10.82 -22.20
N ASN A 70 -12.05 10.94 -21.63
CA ASN A 70 -12.29 11.74 -20.43
C ASN A 70 -12.03 10.92 -19.16
N ILE A 71 -11.09 11.37 -18.34
CA ILE A 71 -10.75 10.74 -17.05
C ILE A 71 -11.35 11.54 -15.91
N THR A 72 -12.10 10.87 -15.04
CA THR A 72 -12.64 11.44 -13.81
C THR A 72 -12.40 10.50 -12.63
N PHE A 73 -12.57 11.02 -11.42
CA PHE A 73 -12.27 10.31 -10.18
C PHE A 73 -13.49 10.29 -9.27
N GLY A 74 -13.69 9.16 -8.61
CA GLY A 74 -14.69 9.01 -7.55
C GLY A 74 -14.23 9.68 -6.24
N PRO A 75 -15.07 9.62 -5.20
CA PRO A 75 -14.66 10.06 -3.88
C PRO A 75 -13.60 9.11 -3.29
N LEU A 76 -12.80 9.61 -2.34
CA LEU A 76 -11.78 8.82 -1.65
C LEU A 76 -12.38 7.92 -0.57
N PHE A 77 -11.84 6.72 -0.44
CA PHE A 77 -12.14 5.76 0.62
C PHE A 77 -10.90 5.52 1.47
N SER A 78 -11.06 5.53 2.79
CA SER A 78 -10.02 5.12 3.73
C SER A 78 -9.81 3.61 3.67
N THR A 79 -8.54 3.20 3.70
CA THR A 79 -8.17 1.78 3.67
C THR A 79 -7.70 1.30 5.04
N PHE A 80 -7.89 0.02 5.29
CA PHE A 80 -7.60 -0.65 6.55
C PHE A 80 -6.90 -1.98 6.28
N ALA A 81 -6.20 -2.48 7.28
CA ALA A 81 -5.68 -3.85 7.30
C ALA A 81 -5.97 -4.46 8.67
N PHE A 82 -5.89 -5.78 8.77
CA PHE A 82 -5.80 -6.41 10.08
C PHE A 82 -4.39 -6.29 10.62
N SER A 83 -4.29 -5.94 11.89
CA SER A 83 -3.06 -5.92 12.66
C SER A 83 -2.44 -7.32 12.69
N ARG A 84 -1.12 -7.38 12.80
CA ARG A 84 -0.37 -8.60 13.04
C ARG A 84 -0.75 -9.20 14.39
N SER A 85 -0.92 -8.37 15.42
CA SER A 85 -1.42 -8.84 16.73
C SER A 85 -2.75 -9.60 16.61
N PHE A 86 -3.66 -9.15 15.74
CA PHE A 86 -4.92 -9.82 15.46
C PHE A 86 -4.75 -11.09 14.62
N LYS A 87 -3.80 -11.13 13.69
CA LYS A 87 -3.47 -12.34 12.93
C LYS A 87 -2.84 -13.44 13.78
N GLU A 88 -2.03 -13.05 14.75
CA GLU A 88 -1.34 -13.94 15.69
C GLU A 88 -2.26 -14.39 16.83
N SER A 89 -3.37 -13.68 17.08
CA SER A 89 -4.30 -14.06 18.14
C SER A 89 -5.01 -15.37 17.78
N ARG A 90 -5.00 -16.32 18.73
CA ARG A 90 -5.83 -17.54 18.66
C ARG A 90 -7.25 -17.31 19.20
N GLU A 91 -7.50 -16.11 19.71
CA GLU A 91 -8.77 -15.71 20.30
C GLU A 91 -9.44 -14.66 19.41
N MET A 92 -10.76 -14.81 19.24
CA MET A 92 -11.58 -13.83 18.53
C MET A 92 -11.61 -12.53 19.33
N ASP A 93 -11.21 -11.44 18.70
CA ASP A 93 -11.51 -10.12 19.23
C ASP A 93 -12.96 -9.75 18.87
N LYS A 94 -13.82 -9.70 19.89
CA LYS A 94 -15.27 -9.49 19.76
C LYS A 94 -15.63 -8.09 19.24
N ASP A 95 -14.69 -7.14 19.23
CA ASP A 95 -14.96 -5.73 18.96
C ASP A 95 -14.37 -5.21 17.64
N ALA A 96 -13.91 -6.10 16.75
CA ALA A 96 -13.17 -5.69 15.54
C ALA A 96 -11.92 -4.85 15.84
N SER A 97 -11.38 -4.93 17.06
CA SER A 97 -10.25 -4.11 17.54
C SER A 97 -8.93 -4.35 16.78
N GLY A 98 -8.89 -5.43 15.98
CA GLY A 98 -7.76 -5.77 15.12
C GLY A 98 -7.62 -4.97 13.82
N MET A 99 -8.55 -4.09 13.47
CA MET A 99 -8.44 -3.29 12.23
C MET A 99 -7.65 -2.01 12.46
N ILE A 100 -6.57 -1.84 11.72
CA ILE A 100 -5.73 -0.64 11.70
C ILE A 100 -5.98 0.16 10.42
N GLN A 101 -6.15 1.48 10.54
CA GLN A 101 -6.28 2.34 9.36
C GLN A 101 -4.90 2.52 8.72
N LYS A 102 -4.82 2.30 7.41
CA LYS A 102 -3.62 2.60 6.65
C LYS A 102 -3.55 4.10 6.35
N ASN A 103 -2.33 4.61 6.18
CA ASN A 103 -2.08 5.96 5.65
C ASN A 103 -2.33 6.03 4.13
N GLU A 104 -3.34 5.32 3.63
CA GLU A 104 -3.67 5.20 2.22
C GLU A 104 -5.18 5.42 2.00
N TRP A 105 -5.49 6.19 0.97
CA TRP A 105 -6.85 6.49 0.53
C TRP A 105 -6.97 6.24 -0.96
N ILE A 106 -8.03 5.55 -1.37
CA ILE A 106 -8.21 5.09 -2.75
C ILE A 106 -9.44 5.70 -3.39
N SER A 107 -9.41 5.89 -4.71
CA SER A 107 -10.52 6.38 -5.52
C SER A 107 -10.66 5.56 -6.80
N VAL A 108 -11.91 5.38 -7.22
CA VAL A 108 -12.21 4.79 -8.53
C VAL A 108 -11.79 5.77 -9.63
N VAL A 109 -11.05 5.28 -10.61
CA VAL A 109 -10.77 5.97 -11.86
C VAL A 109 -11.84 5.58 -12.87
N TYR A 110 -12.46 6.59 -13.45
CA TYR A 110 -13.44 6.44 -14.52
C TYR A 110 -12.84 6.92 -15.84
N GLN A 111 -13.06 6.17 -16.92
CA GLN A 111 -12.79 6.62 -18.28
C GLN A 111 -14.09 6.59 -19.06
N ASN A 112 -14.48 7.75 -19.61
CA ASN A 112 -15.74 7.92 -20.34
C ASN A 112 -16.96 7.46 -19.51
N GLY A 113 -16.93 7.71 -18.20
CA GLY A 113 -18.00 7.35 -17.26
C GLY A 113 -18.00 5.90 -16.76
N ASN A 114 -17.13 5.02 -17.29
CA ASN A 114 -17.04 3.64 -16.83
C ASN A 114 -15.92 3.48 -15.79
N PRO A 115 -16.14 2.75 -14.68
CA PRO A 115 -15.08 2.41 -13.75
C PRO A 115 -14.08 1.47 -14.44
N VAL A 116 -12.81 1.85 -14.46
CA VAL A 116 -11.77 1.13 -15.20
C VAL A 116 -10.63 0.68 -14.30
N ASN A 117 -10.33 1.44 -13.25
CA ASN A 117 -9.26 1.12 -12.32
C ASN A 117 -9.47 1.83 -10.98
N VAL A 118 -8.53 1.66 -10.06
CA VAL A 118 -8.45 2.38 -8.79
C VAL A 118 -7.08 3.03 -8.69
N ILE A 119 -7.03 4.23 -8.12
CA ILE A 119 -5.81 4.98 -7.80
C ILE A 119 -5.78 5.25 -6.30
N GLY A 120 -4.60 5.16 -5.70
CA GLY A 120 -4.37 5.49 -4.29
C GLY A 120 -3.50 6.74 -4.12
N THR A 121 -3.73 7.46 -3.03
CA THR A 121 -2.79 8.40 -2.44
C THR A 121 -2.36 7.88 -1.07
N PHE A 122 -1.13 8.14 -0.66
CA PHE A 122 -0.68 7.84 0.69
C PHE A 122 0.00 9.05 1.35
N LYS A 123 -0.03 9.08 2.68
CA LYS A 123 0.68 10.05 3.52
C LYS A 123 2.02 9.46 3.95
N LYS A 124 3.12 10.14 3.62
CA LYS A 124 4.47 9.81 4.07
C LYS A 124 4.69 10.22 5.53
N ASP A 125 5.78 9.73 6.11
CA ASP A 125 6.20 10.07 7.48
C ASP A 125 6.47 11.57 7.67
N ASP A 126 6.88 12.27 6.61
CA ASP A 126 7.09 13.73 6.61
C ASP A 126 5.78 14.53 6.45
N GLY A 127 4.64 13.83 6.42
CA GLY A 127 3.30 14.40 6.26
C GLY A 127 2.89 14.72 4.83
N GLN A 128 3.78 14.55 3.84
CA GLN A 128 3.45 14.83 2.45
C GLN A 128 2.61 13.72 1.82
N PHE A 129 1.66 14.11 0.97
CA PHE A 129 0.86 13.20 0.17
C PHE A 129 1.50 12.95 -1.19
N THR A 130 1.43 11.71 -1.66
CA THR A 130 1.86 11.33 -3.01
C THR A 130 1.04 10.14 -3.51
N MET A 131 1.09 9.86 -4.82
CA MET A 131 0.47 8.68 -5.40
C MET A 131 1.02 7.41 -4.73
N SER A 132 0.10 6.56 -4.28
CA SER A 132 0.43 5.21 -3.80
C SER A 132 0.57 4.27 -4.98
N THR A 133 -0.49 3.53 -5.28
CA THR A 133 -0.55 2.58 -6.38
C THR A 133 -1.66 2.99 -7.35
N PHE A 134 -1.43 2.68 -8.62
CA PHE A 134 -2.44 2.69 -9.66
C PHE A 134 -2.41 1.32 -10.33
N GLY A 135 -3.56 0.70 -10.56
CA GLY A 135 -3.62 -0.66 -11.11
C GLY A 135 -4.20 -1.74 -10.21
N TYR A 136 -5.08 -1.41 -9.25
CA TYR A 136 -5.70 -2.43 -8.37
C TYR A 136 -6.74 -3.33 -9.06
N GLY A 137 -7.00 -3.11 -10.35
CA GLY A 137 -7.88 -3.98 -11.15
C GLY A 137 -9.27 -3.40 -11.42
N LYS A 138 -9.87 -3.89 -12.50
CA LYS A 138 -11.17 -3.41 -12.98
C LYS A 138 -12.34 -3.94 -12.17
N ASP A 139 -12.29 -5.21 -11.79
CA ASP A 139 -13.31 -5.85 -10.95
C ASP A 139 -13.46 -5.13 -9.61
N PHE A 140 -12.35 -4.72 -9.01
CA PHE A 140 -12.35 -3.90 -7.81
C PHE A 140 -12.95 -2.52 -8.08
N ALA A 141 -12.56 -1.86 -9.17
CA ALA A 141 -13.11 -0.56 -9.55
C ALA A 141 -14.64 -0.61 -9.74
N GLU A 142 -15.14 -1.62 -10.46
CA GLU A 142 -16.57 -1.85 -10.72
C GLU A 142 -17.36 -2.09 -9.45
N MET A 143 -16.79 -2.80 -8.47
CA MET A 143 -17.43 -3.02 -7.18
C MET A 143 -17.38 -1.80 -6.29
N LEU A 144 -16.22 -1.13 -6.18
CA LEU A 144 -16.04 0.05 -5.34
C LEU A 144 -16.94 1.21 -5.80
N ALA A 145 -17.16 1.36 -7.11
CA ALA A 145 -18.02 2.38 -7.71
C ALA A 145 -19.49 2.32 -7.23
N LYS A 146 -19.94 1.18 -6.68
CA LYS A 146 -21.30 0.99 -6.16
C LYS A 146 -21.51 1.60 -4.77
N PHE A 147 -20.44 2.08 -4.15
CA PHE A 147 -20.47 2.57 -2.77
C PHE A 147 -20.14 4.06 -2.70
N THR A 148 -20.59 4.68 -1.60
CA THR A 148 -20.18 6.02 -1.20
C THR A 148 -19.40 5.90 0.10
N PRO A 149 -18.29 6.65 0.27
CA PRO A 149 -17.53 6.67 1.52
C PRO A 149 -18.42 7.07 2.70
N ASP A 150 -18.25 6.37 3.81
CA ASP A 150 -18.92 6.61 5.08
C ASP A 150 -17.96 6.22 6.19
N LYS A 151 -17.96 6.94 7.32
CA LYS A 151 -17.07 6.63 8.45
C LYS A 151 -17.26 5.24 9.05
N ASN A 152 -18.44 4.63 8.85
CA ASN A 152 -18.75 3.29 9.30
C ASN A 152 -18.40 2.22 8.26
N LYS A 153 -18.00 2.63 7.05
CA LYS A 153 -17.60 1.76 5.96
C LYS A 153 -16.08 1.68 5.90
N LYS A 154 -15.54 0.47 6.03
CA LYS A 154 -14.10 0.22 6.03
C LYS A 154 -13.72 -0.62 4.81
N ILE A 155 -12.81 -0.12 3.99
CA ILE A 155 -12.19 -0.92 2.94
C ILE A 155 -11.00 -1.66 3.55
N ILE A 156 -11.07 -2.98 3.62
CA ILE A 156 -10.00 -3.81 4.16
C ILE A 156 -9.20 -4.42 3.01
N TYR A 157 -7.89 -4.26 3.08
CA TYR A 157 -6.94 -4.92 2.23
C TYR A 157 -6.29 -6.12 2.95
N GLU A 158 -6.26 -7.27 2.28
CA GLU A 158 -5.60 -8.50 2.74
C GLU A 158 -4.43 -8.86 1.83
N MET A 159 -3.24 -8.86 2.41
CA MET A 159 -2.05 -9.46 1.80
C MET A 159 -1.83 -10.90 2.30
N PRO A 160 -1.20 -11.77 1.50
CA PRO A 160 -0.60 -11.51 0.19
C PRO A 160 -1.53 -11.78 -1.00
N ILE A 161 -2.76 -12.22 -0.78
CA ILE A 161 -3.66 -12.67 -1.86
C ILE A 161 -4.29 -11.54 -2.68
N ASP A 162 -3.95 -10.29 -2.36
CA ASP A 162 -4.51 -9.09 -2.99
C ASP A 162 -6.04 -9.09 -2.95
N ALA A 163 -6.62 -9.30 -1.76
CA ALA A 163 -8.06 -9.35 -1.57
C ALA A 163 -8.57 -8.06 -0.92
N TRP A 164 -9.66 -7.53 -1.47
CA TRP A 164 -10.30 -6.31 -1.02
C TRP A 164 -11.72 -6.59 -0.51
N TYR A 165 -12.02 -6.10 0.68
CA TYR A 165 -13.33 -6.28 1.33
C TYR A 165 -13.92 -4.95 1.75
N MET A 166 -15.25 -4.84 1.77
CA MET A 166 -15.98 -3.77 2.43
C MET A 166 -16.58 -4.29 3.71
N VAL A 167 -16.37 -3.60 4.83
CA VAL A 167 -17.13 -3.79 6.07
C VAL A 167 -18.12 -2.66 6.20
N ASP A 168 -19.42 -2.98 6.18
CA ASP A 168 -20.53 -2.03 6.31
C ASP A 168 -21.52 -2.56 7.36
N LEU A 169 -21.73 -1.82 8.46
CA LEU A 169 -22.64 -2.21 9.55
C LEU A 169 -22.46 -3.67 10.03
N LYS A 170 -21.20 -4.10 10.19
CA LYS A 170 -20.79 -5.47 10.58
C LYS A 170 -21.04 -6.56 9.54
N ILE A 171 -21.39 -6.21 8.30
CA ILE A 171 -21.44 -7.12 7.16
C ILE A 171 -20.19 -6.93 6.31
N VAL A 172 -19.56 -8.04 5.92
CA VAL A 172 -18.39 -8.07 5.06
C VAL A 172 -18.79 -8.52 3.66
N LYS A 173 -18.39 -7.73 2.66
CA LYS A 173 -18.61 -7.97 1.22
C LYS A 173 -17.28 -8.09 0.50
N ALA A 174 -17.16 -9.04 -0.42
CA ALA A 174 -16.00 -9.14 -1.31
C ALA A 174 -16.07 -8.06 -2.40
N LEU A 175 -14.96 -7.36 -2.64
CA LEU A 175 -14.87 -6.29 -3.64
C LEU A 175 -14.10 -6.69 -4.89
N ASN A 176 -13.32 -7.76 -4.87
CA ASN A 176 -12.60 -8.26 -6.04
C ASN A 176 -12.61 -9.80 -6.07
N ASP A 177 -12.11 -10.38 -7.17
CA ASP A 177 -12.14 -11.82 -7.39
C ASP A 177 -11.30 -12.59 -6.36
N SER A 178 -10.16 -12.06 -5.93
CA SER A 178 -9.37 -12.63 -4.84
C SER A 178 -10.17 -12.73 -3.54
N ALA A 179 -10.92 -11.68 -3.17
CA ALA A 179 -11.77 -11.70 -1.97
C ALA A 179 -12.93 -12.72 -2.09
N LYS A 180 -13.46 -12.95 -3.29
CA LYS A 180 -14.51 -13.96 -3.53
C LYS A 180 -14.02 -15.38 -3.27
N THR A 181 -12.71 -15.62 -3.33
CA THR A 181 -12.13 -16.93 -2.95
C THR A 181 -12.23 -17.18 -1.44
N MET A 182 -12.25 -16.14 -0.61
CA MET A 182 -12.41 -16.25 0.84
C MET A 182 -13.88 -16.24 1.27
N ILE A 183 -14.69 -15.36 0.67
CA ILE A 183 -16.11 -15.20 0.99
C ILE A 183 -16.96 -15.20 -0.29
N THR A 184 -17.79 -16.23 -0.46
CA THR A 184 -18.66 -16.37 -1.65
C THR A 184 -20.02 -15.69 -1.48
N LYS A 185 -20.36 -15.30 -0.25
CA LYS A 185 -21.55 -14.56 0.13
C LYS A 185 -21.21 -13.61 1.27
N ASP A 186 -22.00 -12.55 1.37
CA ASP A 186 -21.96 -11.62 2.49
C ASP A 186 -22.01 -12.38 3.83
N MET A 187 -21.19 -11.95 4.78
CA MET A 187 -21.12 -12.58 6.10
C MET A 187 -20.93 -11.55 7.20
N THR A 188 -21.13 -11.95 8.45
CA THR A 188 -20.89 -11.04 9.57
C THR A 188 -19.40 -10.83 9.80
N ILE A 189 -19.04 -9.72 10.43
CA ILE A 189 -17.64 -9.43 10.75
C ILE A 189 -17.01 -10.52 11.62
N ASN A 190 -17.77 -11.08 12.58
CA ASN A 190 -17.29 -12.16 13.43
C ASN A 190 -16.97 -13.42 12.61
N GLN A 191 -17.84 -13.79 11.66
CA GLN A 191 -17.59 -14.93 10.76
C GLN A 191 -16.38 -14.69 9.86
N PHE A 192 -16.19 -13.45 9.40
CA PHE A 192 -15.04 -13.07 8.59
C PHE A 192 -13.74 -13.14 9.40
N GLN A 193 -13.74 -12.59 10.61
CA GLN A 193 -12.62 -12.65 11.55
C GLN A 193 -12.23 -14.09 11.88
N ASP A 194 -13.20 -14.97 12.13
CA ASP A 194 -12.95 -16.40 12.33
C ASP A 194 -12.22 -17.03 11.14
N ARG A 195 -12.71 -16.79 9.92
CA ARG A 195 -12.07 -17.32 8.71
C ARG A 195 -10.66 -16.77 8.54
N PHE A 196 -10.47 -15.49 8.84
CA PHE A 196 -9.19 -14.84 8.77
C PHE A 196 -8.19 -15.49 9.73
N ILE A 197 -8.54 -15.61 11.02
CA ILE A 197 -7.71 -16.28 12.04
C ILE A 197 -7.42 -17.72 11.64
N GLN A 198 -8.44 -18.49 11.21
CA GLN A 198 -8.24 -19.89 10.82
C GLN A 198 -7.32 -20.06 9.61
N ARG A 199 -7.30 -19.10 8.68
CA ARG A 199 -6.40 -19.11 7.53
C ARG A 199 -4.95 -18.84 7.93
N TYR A 200 -4.73 -17.95 8.90
CA TYR A 200 -3.40 -17.46 9.26
C TYR A 200 -2.80 -18.10 10.52
N LYS A 201 -3.55 -18.90 11.28
CA LYS A 201 -3.07 -19.52 12.54
C LYS A 201 -1.78 -20.35 12.41
N ASP A 202 -1.54 -20.91 11.23
CA ASP A 202 -0.36 -21.74 10.91
C ASP A 202 0.55 -21.07 9.86
N ALA A 203 0.23 -19.83 9.47
CA ALA A 203 1.00 -19.09 8.46
C ALA A 203 2.24 -18.46 9.09
N ASN A 204 3.39 -18.61 8.41
CA ASN A 204 4.57 -17.85 8.76
C ASN A 204 4.38 -16.37 8.38
N PRO A 205 4.77 -15.41 9.23
CA PRO A 205 4.69 -14.00 8.89
C PRO A 205 5.59 -13.70 7.69
N ILE A 206 5.15 -12.77 6.83
CA ILE A 206 5.93 -12.35 5.66
C ILE A 206 6.80 -11.19 6.13
N LEU A 207 8.06 -11.45 6.48
CA LEU A 207 8.94 -10.43 7.02
C LEU A 207 9.73 -9.74 5.91
N ASP A 208 9.86 -8.42 5.97
CA ASP A 208 10.84 -7.68 5.18
C ASP A 208 12.27 -7.86 5.73
N LYS A 209 13.24 -7.22 5.05
CA LYS A 209 14.66 -7.22 5.44
C LYS A 209 14.94 -6.68 6.85
N ASN A 210 13.98 -5.96 7.45
CA ASN A 210 14.08 -5.38 8.78
C ASN A 210 13.32 -6.21 9.84
N GLY A 211 12.72 -7.35 9.45
CA GLY A 211 11.90 -8.17 10.33
C GLY A 211 10.48 -7.66 10.51
N SER A 212 10.05 -6.66 9.73
CA SER A 212 8.69 -6.11 9.77
C SER A 212 7.76 -6.97 8.92
N ASP A 213 6.61 -7.35 9.48
CA ASP A 213 5.62 -8.14 8.75
C ASP A 213 4.94 -7.26 7.68
N VAL A 214 5.22 -7.54 6.40
CA VAL A 214 4.62 -6.82 5.27
C VAL A 214 3.22 -7.29 4.94
N SER A 215 2.73 -8.37 5.56
CA SER A 215 1.35 -8.83 5.35
C SER A 215 0.29 -7.85 5.86
N VAL A 216 0.67 -6.84 6.65
CA VAL A 216 -0.23 -5.76 7.12
C VAL A 216 -0.12 -4.49 6.28
N GLY A 217 0.64 -4.49 5.18
CA GLY A 217 0.69 -3.38 4.22
C GLY A 217 1.60 -2.21 4.61
N GLY A 218 2.69 -2.47 5.36
CA GLY A 218 3.71 -1.45 5.68
C GLY A 218 4.57 -1.04 4.47
N SER A 219 5.15 0.17 4.53
CA SER A 219 5.99 0.83 3.51
C SER A 219 7.37 0.16 3.27
N GLY A 220 7.42 -1.17 3.23
CA GLY A 220 8.63 -1.96 2.99
C GLY A 220 8.75 -2.39 1.54
N THR A 221 9.89 -2.09 0.90
CA THR A 221 10.29 -2.61 -0.42
C THR A 221 10.06 -4.12 -0.52
N THR A 222 9.13 -4.56 -1.37
CA THR A 222 8.81 -5.99 -1.63
C THR A 222 9.80 -6.66 -2.60
N SER A 223 11.05 -6.21 -2.64
CA SER A 223 11.97 -6.65 -3.70
C SER A 223 12.62 -8.02 -3.50
N ASN A 224 12.38 -8.76 -2.39
CA ASN A 224 13.14 -9.99 -2.13
C ASN A 224 12.37 -11.21 -1.56
N VAL A 225 11.03 -11.25 -1.61
CA VAL A 225 10.28 -12.42 -1.08
C VAL A 225 9.57 -13.19 -2.19
N ILE A 226 10.28 -13.69 -3.20
CA ILE A 226 9.83 -14.84 -4.01
C ILE A 226 11.04 -15.69 -4.47
N ASN A 227 11.36 -16.71 -3.68
CA ASN A 227 11.93 -18.00 -4.10
C ASN A 227 11.55 -18.96 -2.95
N GLU A 228 10.83 -20.06 -3.10
CA GLU A 228 10.85 -21.06 -4.17
C GLU A 228 9.48 -21.73 -4.37
N LYS A 229 9.35 -22.36 -5.54
CA LYS A 229 8.48 -23.50 -5.92
C LYS A 229 7.01 -23.25 -6.28
N ASN A 230 6.82 -23.34 -7.60
CA ASN A 230 5.66 -23.78 -8.36
C ASN A 230 4.62 -22.73 -8.83
N ASN A 231 4.81 -22.41 -10.12
CA ASN A 231 3.85 -22.09 -11.18
C ASN A 231 3.08 -20.76 -11.14
N SER A 232 3.68 -19.82 -11.90
CA SER A 232 3.08 -18.73 -12.68
C SER A 232 2.20 -17.75 -11.92
N ILE A 233 2.84 -16.73 -11.37
CA ILE A 233 2.21 -15.47 -10.96
C ILE A 233 2.33 -14.47 -12.13
N ASN A 234 1.23 -13.81 -12.45
CA ASN A 234 1.11 -12.81 -13.50
C ASN A 234 2.06 -11.62 -13.20
N PRO A 235 2.93 -11.18 -14.13
CA PRO A 235 3.91 -10.11 -13.91
C PRO A 235 3.33 -8.78 -13.40
N LEU A 236 2.01 -8.54 -13.50
CA LEU A 236 1.35 -7.35 -12.96
C LEU A 236 1.44 -7.21 -11.43
N VAL A 237 1.46 -8.32 -10.68
CA VAL A 237 1.52 -8.30 -9.19
C VAL A 237 2.91 -7.85 -8.70
N LEU A 238 3.94 -7.95 -9.55
CA LEU A 238 5.30 -7.53 -9.23
C LEU A 238 5.48 -6.01 -9.31
N TYR A 239 4.61 -5.28 -10.02
CA TYR A 239 4.77 -3.83 -10.25
C TYR A 239 4.08 -2.93 -9.23
N GLY A 240 3.18 -3.45 -8.40
CA GLY A 240 2.58 -2.69 -7.29
C GLY A 240 3.59 -2.22 -6.23
N GLY A 241 4.78 -2.83 -6.19
CA GLY A 241 5.85 -2.50 -5.24
C GLY A 241 7.07 -1.77 -5.82
N ILE A 242 7.14 -1.53 -7.14
CA ILE A 242 8.37 -0.99 -7.79
C ILE A 242 8.36 0.54 -7.87
N ALA A 243 7.20 1.20 -7.80
CA ALA A 243 7.11 2.66 -7.97
C ALA A 243 7.79 3.48 -6.85
N LEU A 244 8.05 2.89 -5.67
CA LEU A 244 8.65 3.60 -4.52
C LEU A 244 10.19 3.68 -4.54
N VAL A 245 10.88 2.87 -5.34
CA VAL A 245 12.35 2.90 -5.40
C VAL A 245 12.87 4.03 -6.30
N LEU A 246 12.11 4.42 -7.33
CA LEU A 246 12.57 5.45 -8.27
C LEU A 246 12.39 6.89 -7.76
N SER A 247 11.44 7.15 -6.85
CA SER A 247 11.22 8.49 -6.28
C SER A 247 12.25 8.87 -5.20
N LEU A 248 12.81 7.88 -4.48
CA LEU A 248 13.87 8.08 -3.49
C LEU A 248 15.29 7.98 -4.08
N GLY A 249 15.49 7.21 -5.16
CA GLY A 249 16.79 7.12 -5.85
C GLY A 249 17.12 8.34 -6.72
N GLY A 250 16.12 8.92 -7.40
CA GLY A 250 16.33 10.06 -8.31
C GLY A 250 16.62 11.38 -7.59
N SER A 251 16.01 11.61 -6.43
CA SER A 251 16.16 12.85 -5.65
C SER A 251 17.52 12.93 -4.95
N ALA A 252 18.07 11.81 -4.47
CA ALA A 252 19.43 11.76 -3.91
C ALA A 252 20.52 11.99 -4.98
N LEU A 253 20.33 11.46 -6.20
CA LEU A 253 21.29 11.64 -7.29
C LEU A 253 21.30 13.08 -7.82
N ILE A 254 20.13 13.73 -7.93
CA ILE A 254 20.03 15.13 -8.38
C ILE A 254 20.67 16.08 -7.35
N ILE A 255 20.47 15.85 -6.05
CA ILE A 255 21.11 16.66 -4.99
C ILE A 255 22.63 16.45 -4.98
N PHE A 256 23.12 15.22 -5.18
CA PHE A 256 24.55 14.95 -5.21
C PHE A 256 25.26 15.54 -6.45
N VAL A 257 24.64 15.45 -7.63
CA VAL A 257 25.20 16.00 -8.89
C VAL A 257 25.17 17.53 -8.89
N THR A 258 24.15 18.16 -8.32
CA THR A 258 24.06 19.63 -8.24
C THR A 258 24.99 20.23 -7.17
N LYS A 259 25.22 19.54 -6.05
CA LYS A 259 26.25 19.96 -5.06
C LYS A 259 27.66 19.87 -5.61
N ARG A 260 27.99 18.82 -6.39
CA ARG A 260 29.32 18.67 -6.98
C ARG A 260 29.63 19.77 -8.01
N LYS A 261 28.66 20.10 -8.88
CA LYS A 261 28.83 21.20 -9.86
C LYS A 261 29.01 22.58 -9.23
N ARG A 262 28.40 22.85 -8.06
CA ARG A 262 28.57 24.14 -7.36
C ARG A 262 29.93 24.29 -6.67
N ASN A 263 30.53 23.19 -6.21
CA ASN A 263 31.85 23.25 -5.59
C ASN A 263 32.97 23.40 -6.62
N ASP A 264 32.77 22.90 -7.85
CA ASP A 264 33.73 23.09 -8.94
C ASP A 264 33.67 24.52 -9.56
N THR A 265 32.67 25.34 -9.21
CA THR A 265 32.56 26.75 -9.65
C THR A 265 33.01 27.77 -8.60
N MET A 266 33.37 27.34 -7.38
CA MET A 266 33.94 28.21 -6.34
C MET A 266 35.43 27.95 -6.08
N VAL A 267 36.06 27.11 -6.90
CA VAL A 267 37.52 26.92 -6.93
C VAL A 267 37.98 27.18 -8.37
N GLY A 268 37.93 28.45 -8.76
CA GLY A 268 38.40 28.99 -10.03
C GLY A 268 38.70 30.46 -9.87
#